data_AF-A0A956IVC8-F1
#
_entry.id   AF-A0A956IVC8-F1
#
_cell.length_a   1.000
_cell.length_b   1.000
_cell.length_c   1.000
_cell.angle_alpha   90.00
_cell.angle_beta   90.00
_cell.angle_gamma   90.00
#
_symmetry.space_group_name_H-M   'P 1'
#
loop_
_entity.id
_entity.type
_entity.pdbx_description
1 polymer ?
#
loop_
_entity_poly.entity_id
_entity_poly.type
_entity_poly.pdbx_seq_one_letter_code
_entity_poly.pdbx_strand_id
1 'polypeptide(L)' 'MLVLARSRRLRHLDLRRTQVRDLSPLITLDALERVLVDGLDLDPAALASLRQRRPGLDIVGAPGPEPEPAPAIP' A
#
# COMPACT_ATOMS: atom_id res chain seq x y z
N MET A 1 -12.67 14.78 -6.29
CA MET A 1 -11.51 15.28 -7.05
C MET A 1 -10.27 15.23 -6.15
N LEU A 2 -9.56 14.10 -6.08
CA LEU A 2 -8.39 13.95 -5.20
C LEU A 2 -7.11 14.35 -5.95
N VAL A 3 -6.58 15.52 -5.59
CA VAL A 3 -5.43 16.22 -6.19
C VAL A 3 -4.08 15.50 -5.95
N LEU A 4 -4.08 14.38 -5.22
CA LEU A 4 -2.83 13.68 -4.88
C LEU A 4 -2.15 13.03 -6.09
N ALA A 5 -2.91 12.54 -7.08
CA ALA A 5 -2.38 11.80 -8.24
C ALA A 5 -1.45 12.63 -9.16
N ARG A 6 -1.41 13.96 -9.03
CA ARG A 6 -0.57 14.83 -9.88
C ARG A 6 0.64 15.42 -9.18
N SER A 7 0.90 15.03 -7.94
CA SER A 7 2.02 15.58 -7.17
C SER A 7 3.34 14.88 -7.51
N ARG A 8 4.06 15.39 -8.52
CA ARG A 8 5.37 14.86 -8.97
C ARG A 8 6.52 14.96 -7.94
N ARG A 9 6.26 15.48 -6.74
CA ARG A 9 7.26 15.65 -5.67
C ARG A 9 6.93 14.86 -4.40
N LEU A 10 5.85 14.12 -4.40
CA LEU A 10 5.36 13.42 -3.22
C LEU A 10 6.20 12.14 -3.05
N ARG A 11 7.11 12.13 -2.07
CA ARG A 11 7.98 10.97 -1.76
C ARG A 11 7.37 10.08 -0.67
N HIS A 12 6.64 10.67 0.27
CA HIS A 12 6.04 9.99 1.42
C HIS A 12 4.55 10.29 1.46
N LEU A 13 3.71 9.26 1.46
CA LEU A 13 2.27 9.39 1.54
C LEU A 13 1.72 8.63 2.75
N ASP A 14 0.94 9.32 3.57
CA ASP A 14 0.26 8.74 4.72
C ASP A 14 -1.23 8.57 4.41
N LEU A 15 -1.70 7.33 4.35
CA LEU A 15 -3.11 6.97 4.15
C LEU A 15 -3.71 6.27 5.37
N ARG A 16 -3.01 6.27 6.52
CA ARG A 16 -3.45 5.55 7.70
C ARG A 16 -4.82 6.04 8.18
N ARG A 17 -5.67 5.10 8.58
CA ARG A 17 -7.04 5.38 9.06
C ARG A 17 -7.91 6.19 8.08
N THR A 18 -7.59 6.17 6.79
CA THR A 18 -8.47 6.71 5.76
C THR A 18 -9.44 5.62 5.25
N GLN A 19 -10.36 5.95 4.35
CA GLN A 19 -11.25 4.96 3.70
C GLN A 19 -10.85 4.71 2.24
N VAL A 20 -9.57 4.92 1.91
CA VAL A 20 -9.06 4.68 0.56
C VAL A 20 -8.96 3.18 0.32
N ARG A 21 -9.76 2.68 -0.62
CA ARG A 21 -9.74 1.28 -1.06
C ARG A 21 -8.99 1.05 -2.37
N ASP A 22 -8.87 2.10 -3.18
CA ASP A 22 -8.22 2.04 -4.48
C ASP A 22 -6.88 2.77 -4.45
N LEU A 23 -5.80 2.00 -4.61
CA LEU A 23 -4.43 2.49 -4.67
C LEU A 23 -3.90 2.58 -6.11
N SER A 24 -4.73 2.29 -7.12
CA SER A 24 -4.37 2.46 -8.54
C SER A 24 -3.76 3.83 -8.87
N PRO A 25 -4.24 4.98 -8.34
CA PRO A 25 -3.62 6.27 -8.62
C PRO A 25 -2.22 6.45 -8.03
N LEU A 26 -1.76 5.59 -7.10
CA LEU A 26 -0.38 5.63 -6.60
C LEU A 26 0.62 5.08 -7.60
N ILE A 27 0.17 4.26 -8.55
CA ILE A 27 1.03 3.68 -9.60
C ILE A 27 1.62 4.78 -10.48
N THR A 28 0.87 5.86 -10.70
CA THR A 28 1.30 7.01 -11.52
C THR A 28 2.19 8.00 -10.79
N LEU A 29 2.42 7.81 -9.48
CA LEU A 29 3.28 8.68 -8.67
C LEU A 29 4.72 8.17 -8.70
N ASP A 30 5.44 8.46 -9.78
CA ASP A 30 6.78 7.91 -9.99
C ASP A 30 7.81 8.29 -8.91
N ALA A 31 7.65 9.46 -8.31
CA ALA A 31 8.50 9.97 -7.23
C ALA A 31 8.14 9.41 -5.85
N LEU A 32 7.07 8.61 -5.72
CA LEU A 32 6.64 8.05 -4.45
C LEU A 32 7.55 6.90 -4.04
N GLU A 33 8.13 7.03 -2.85
CA GLU A 33 9.09 6.09 -2.28
C GLU A 33 8.50 5.29 -1.13
N ARG A 34 7.61 5.91 -0.34
CA ARG A 34 6.97 5.27 0.80
C ARG A 34 5.49 5.61 0.90
N VAL A 35 4.68 4.61 1.21
CA VAL A 35 3.27 4.76 1.56
C VAL A 35 2.92 4.02 2.85
N LEU A 36 2.21 4.69 3.75
CA LEU A 36 1.67 4.11 4.97
C LEU A 36 0.19 3.78 4.73
N VAL A 37 -0.17 2.49 4.80
CA VAL A 37 -1.54 1.98 4.54
C VAL A 37 -2.14 1.29 5.77
N ASP A 38 -1.57 1.52 6.95
CA ASP A 38 -1.99 0.90 8.20
C ASP A 38 -3.45 1.22 8.59
N GLY A 39 -4.18 0.20 8.99
CA GLY A 39 -5.60 0.31 9.38
C GLY A 39 -6.52 0.63 8.20
N LEU A 40 -6.08 0.38 6.96
CA LEU A 40 -6.96 0.41 5.79
C LEU A 40 -7.58 -0.97 5.54
N ASP A 41 -8.87 -0.96 5.22
CA ASP A 41 -9.63 -2.12 4.76
C ASP A 41 -9.35 -2.36 3.26
N LEU A 42 -8.09 -2.70 2.94
CA LEU A 42 -7.61 -2.97 1.59
C LEU A 42 -7.72 -4.45 1.26
N ASP A 43 -8.18 -4.75 0.05
CA ASP A 43 -8.15 -6.10 -0.46
C ASP A 43 -6.69 -6.55 -0.70
N PRO A 44 -6.29 -7.75 -0.25
CA PRO A 44 -4.93 -8.26 -0.45
C PRO A 44 -4.55 -8.36 -1.92
N ALA A 45 -5.52 -8.61 -2.82
CA ALA A 45 -5.26 -8.62 -4.26
C ALA A 45 -4.87 -7.23 -4.76
N ALA A 46 -5.41 -6.14 -4.20
CA ALA A 46 -5.08 -4.77 -4.56
C ALA A 46 -3.65 -4.39 -4.11
N LEU A 47 -3.21 -4.88 -2.94
CA LEU A 47 -1.83 -4.71 -2.46
C LEU A 47 -0.82 -5.49 -3.29
N ALA A 48 -1.10 -6.77 -3.57
CA ALA A 48 -0.23 -7.62 -4.41
C ALA A 48 -0.03 -7.00 -5.79
N SER A 49 -1.15 -6.57 -6.36
CA SER A 49 -1.23 -5.73 -7.53
C SER A 49 -0.28 -4.52 -7.46
N LEU A 50 -0.42 -3.65 -6.45
CA LEU A 50 0.42 -2.45 -6.31
C LEU A 50 1.91 -2.80 -6.22
N ARG A 51 2.28 -3.82 -5.45
CA ARG A 51 3.66 -4.33 -5.33
C ARG A 51 4.21 -4.81 -6.68
N GLN A 52 3.38 -5.47 -7.48
CA GLN A 52 3.80 -5.98 -8.80
C GLN A 52 4.12 -4.85 -9.78
N ARG A 53 3.36 -3.74 -9.75
CA ARG A 53 3.64 -2.58 -10.63
C ARG A 53 4.73 -1.67 -10.08
N ARG A 54 4.87 -1.58 -8.76
CA ARG A 54 5.84 -0.70 -8.08
C ARG A 54 6.65 -1.51 -7.04
N PRO A 55 7.52 -2.43 -7.48
CA PRO A 55 8.29 -3.28 -6.56
C PRO A 55 9.27 -2.49 -5.68
N GLY A 56 9.66 -1.28 -6.09
CA GLY A 56 10.51 -0.37 -5.29
C GLY A 56 9.76 0.56 -4.34
N LEU A 57 8.42 0.49 -4.26
CA LEU A 57 7.64 1.30 -3.34
C LEU A 57 7.59 0.63 -1.96
N ASP A 58 8.02 1.36 -0.94
CA ASP A 58 7.98 0.92 0.46
C ASP A 58 6.54 1.05 1.00
N ILE A 59 5.81 -0.06 1.00
CA ILE A 59 4.43 -0.13 1.52
C ILE A 59 4.47 -0.65 2.95
N VAL A 60 4.09 0.20 3.90
CA VAL A 60 4.16 -0.08 5.34
C VAL A 60 2.74 -0.12 5.92
N GLY A 61 2.45 -1.12 6.77
CA GLY A 61 1.13 -1.31 7.35
C GLY A 61 0.15 -2.08 6.46
N ALA A 62 0.62 -2.63 5.34
CA ALA A 62 -0.09 -3.74 4.72
C ALA A 62 -0.15 -4.86 5.77
N PRO A 63 -1.25 -5.64 5.88
CA PRO A 63 -1.18 -6.90 6.58
C PRO A 63 0.00 -7.63 5.98
N GLY A 64 1.02 -7.90 6.80
CA GLY A 64 2.07 -8.83 6.40
C GLY A 64 1.39 -10.14 6.00
N PRO A 65 2.04 -11.01 5.21
CA PRO A 65 1.57 -12.40 5.18
C PRO A 65 1.40 -12.79 6.66
N GLU A 66 0.16 -13.07 7.09
CA GLU A 66 -0.09 -13.53 8.45
C GLU A 66 0.99 -14.58 8.72
N PRO A 67 1.75 -14.48 9.83
CA PRO A 67 2.72 -15.51 10.14
C PRO A 67 1.96 -16.82 10.05
N GLU A 68 2.34 -17.67 9.10
CA GLU A 68 1.71 -18.96 8.85
C GLU A 68 1.49 -19.58 10.24
N PRO A 69 0.24 -19.95 10.62
CA PRO A 69 -0.03 -20.40 11.98
C PRO A 69 0.97 -21.51 12.27
N ALA A 70 1.84 -21.27 13.25
CA ALA A 70 2.95 -22.16 13.56
C ALA A 70 2.39 -23.59 13.60
N PRO A 71 3.02 -24.56 12.90
CA PRO A 71 2.48 -25.90 12.81
C PRO A 71 2.20 -26.38 14.23
N ALA A 72 0.96 -26.80 14.48
CA ALA A 72 0.58 -27.39 15.74
C ALA A 72 1.52 -28.58 15.96
N ILE A 73 2.49 -28.39 16.86
CA ILE A 73 3.40 -29.46 17.27
C ILE A 73 2.50 -30.53 17.90
N PRO A 74 2.58 -31.79 17.44
CA PRO A 74 1.67 -32.86 17.83
C PRO A 74 1.67 -33.18 19.33
#